data_AF-A0A817X0C9-F1
#
_entry.id   AF-A0A817X0C9-F1
#
_cell.length_a   1.000
_cell.length_b   1.000
_cell.length_c   1.000
_cell.angle_alpha   90.00
_cell.angle_beta   90.00
_cell.angle_gamma   90.00
#
_symmetry.space_group_name_H-M   'P 1'
#
loop_
_entity.id
_entity.type
_entity.pdbx_description
1 polymer ?
#
loop_
_entity_poly.entity_id
_entity_poly.type
_entity_poly.pdbx_seq_one_letter_code
_entity_poly.pdbx_strand_id
1 'polypeptide(L)'
;MDIPTLKINGKDLQNLISFIYKHEQLLKEFGAVKIQPNIDCQLALKKRRKNIALCPCTETIVRINKNEPVYLAQKFDYIDNHAKQASLVTDECSFWSSLSCSSNEQRLVNTSLVPNKSFFSEKTSRLYFDIHRLPYQSLLKLGGTKVTRQFVPCVKRAFGPGAIFPMTSARQRLFSIDYHHEGGAHHWYIVPTREREILQEIIDHYKPSMCLDHGQLLIDPLILDKNHIRYHRVIQHPGELVVLSAGALAQSFTEDASWSESIAFALPSWIEEGHASVSVPRCQCNISQDFLPEIIDTSIFRPELIQRYITSHLNVTTDDESLTLKGS
;
A
#
# COMPACT_ATOMS: atom_id res chain seq x y z
N MET A 1 7.94 1.26 -17.09
CA MET A 1 6.91 0.27 -17.46
C MET A 1 5.77 0.40 -16.49
N ASP A 2 4.53 0.42 -16.99
CA ASP A 2 3.34 0.52 -16.14
C ASP A 2 3.07 -0.79 -15.41
N ILE A 3 2.41 -0.69 -14.27
CA ILE A 3 2.04 -1.85 -13.47
C ILE A 3 0.99 -2.68 -14.22
N PRO A 4 1.14 -4.01 -14.29
CA PRO A 4 0.18 -4.87 -14.99
C PRO A 4 -1.20 -4.82 -14.32
N THR A 5 -2.24 -4.81 -15.16
CA THR A 5 -3.64 -4.89 -14.71
C THR A 5 -4.19 -6.29 -14.97
N LEU A 6 -4.63 -6.95 -13.91
CA LEU A 6 -5.21 -8.29 -13.92
C LEU A 6 -6.73 -8.19 -13.79
N LYS A 7 -7.47 -8.89 -14.65
CA LYS A 7 -8.93 -9.02 -14.50
C LYS A 7 -9.24 -10.21 -13.61
N ILE A 8 -10.21 -10.06 -12.72
CA ILE A 8 -10.64 -11.13 -11.81
C ILE A 8 -12.14 -11.37 -11.93
N ASN A 9 -12.54 -12.63 -12.03
CA ASN A 9 -13.94 -13.04 -12.02
C ASN A 9 -14.46 -13.28 -10.59
N GLY A 10 -15.76 -13.48 -10.43
CA GLY A 10 -16.38 -13.69 -9.14
C GLY A 10 -15.85 -14.91 -8.39
N LYS A 11 -15.51 -16.01 -9.09
CA LYS A 11 -14.99 -17.24 -8.48
C LYS A 11 -13.57 -17.05 -7.93
N ASP A 12 -12.71 -16.41 -8.69
CA ASP A 12 -11.32 -16.15 -8.31
C ASP A 12 -11.25 -15.11 -7.19
N LEU A 13 -12.16 -14.12 -7.19
CA LEU A 13 -12.25 -13.14 -6.10
C LEU A 13 -12.60 -13.78 -4.75
N GLN A 14 -13.38 -14.87 -4.73
CA GLN A 14 -13.66 -15.62 -3.49
C GLN A 14 -12.40 -16.29 -2.92
N ASN A 15 -11.41 -16.56 -3.77
CA ASN A 15 -10.12 -17.15 -3.42
C ASN A 15 -8.96 -16.19 -3.75
N LEU A 16 -9.14 -14.91 -3.44
CA LEU A 16 -8.24 -13.84 -3.87
C LEU A 16 -6.77 -14.11 -3.48
N ILE A 17 -6.50 -14.67 -2.30
CA ILE A 17 -5.12 -14.99 -1.88
C ILE A 17 -4.44 -15.97 -2.84
N SER A 18 -5.14 -17.02 -3.29
CA SER A 18 -4.61 -17.97 -4.28
C SER A 18 -4.44 -17.30 -5.64
N PHE A 19 -5.38 -16.45 -6.05
CA PHE A 19 -5.26 -15.67 -7.28
C PHE A 19 -4.01 -14.77 -7.27
N ILE A 20 -3.77 -14.05 -6.16
CA ILE A 20 -2.60 -13.20 -5.98
C ILE A 20 -1.31 -14.04 -6.00
N TYR A 21 -1.28 -15.17 -5.28
CA TYR A 21 -0.12 -16.06 -5.24
C TYR A 21 0.28 -16.57 -6.63
N LYS A 22 -0.69 -16.93 -7.48
CA LYS A 22 -0.43 -17.35 -8.88
C LYS A 22 0.23 -16.25 -9.73
N HIS A 23 0.05 -14.99 -9.38
CA HIS A 23 0.60 -13.84 -10.11
C HIS A 23 1.74 -13.16 -9.34
N GLU A 24 2.29 -13.82 -8.32
CA GLU A 24 3.26 -13.21 -7.41
C GLU A 24 4.55 -12.77 -8.11
N GLN A 25 4.93 -13.44 -9.20
CA GLN A 25 6.10 -13.03 -9.98
C GLN A 25 5.97 -11.60 -10.52
N LEU A 26 4.76 -11.18 -10.92
CA LEU A 26 4.49 -9.79 -11.33
C LEU A 26 4.62 -8.84 -10.14
N LEU A 27 4.14 -9.24 -8.96
CA LEU A 27 4.31 -8.47 -7.72
C LEU A 27 5.80 -8.26 -7.37
N LYS A 28 6.64 -9.29 -7.55
CA LYS A 28 8.09 -9.18 -7.30
C LYS A 28 8.78 -8.27 -8.33
N GLU A 29 8.38 -8.36 -9.59
CA GLU A 29 8.98 -7.57 -10.67
C GLU A 29 8.62 -6.09 -10.58
N PHE A 30 7.34 -5.77 -10.37
CA PHE A 30 6.80 -4.42 -10.44
C PHE A 30 6.56 -3.78 -9.06
N GLY A 31 6.69 -4.54 -7.98
CA GLY A 31 6.32 -4.13 -6.63
C GLY A 31 4.81 -4.11 -6.37
N ALA A 32 3.98 -4.21 -7.41
CA ALA A 32 2.53 -4.22 -7.30
C ALA A 32 1.85 -4.83 -8.53
N VAL A 33 0.54 -5.08 -8.40
CA VAL A 33 -0.38 -5.34 -9.52
C VAL A 33 -1.67 -4.56 -9.30
N LYS A 34 -2.32 -4.13 -10.38
CA LYS A 34 -3.69 -3.64 -10.32
C LYS A 34 -4.66 -4.78 -10.61
N ILE A 35 -5.75 -4.88 -9.86
CA ILE A 35 -6.81 -5.86 -10.08
C ILE A 35 -8.10 -5.12 -10.42
N GLN A 36 -8.69 -5.48 -11.56
CA GLN A 36 -9.98 -4.97 -12.02
C GLN A 36 -11.04 -6.07 -11.85
N PRO A 37 -11.99 -5.91 -10.90
CA PRO A 37 -13.10 -6.84 -10.74
C PRO A 37 -14.02 -6.82 -11.97
N ASN A 38 -14.44 -8.01 -12.41
CA ASN A 38 -15.49 -8.15 -13.41
C ASN A 38 -16.88 -7.88 -12.82
N ILE A 39 -17.88 -7.75 -13.70
CA ILE A 39 -19.26 -7.43 -13.31
C ILE A 39 -19.93 -8.49 -12.42
N ASP A 40 -19.45 -9.73 -12.46
CA ASP A 40 -19.94 -10.86 -11.66
C ASP A 40 -19.34 -10.89 -10.25
N CYS A 41 -18.35 -10.05 -9.95
CA CYS A 41 -17.76 -9.92 -8.62
C CYS A 41 -18.74 -9.30 -7.63
N GLN A 42 -19.02 -10.02 -6.53
CA GLN A 42 -19.89 -9.52 -5.47
C GLN A 42 -19.06 -9.02 -4.29
N LEU A 43 -19.25 -7.75 -3.92
CA LEU A 43 -18.54 -7.11 -2.80
C LEU A 43 -19.48 -6.95 -1.60
N ALA A 44 -18.99 -7.25 -0.40
CA ALA A 44 -19.74 -7.14 0.84
C ALA A 44 -19.82 -5.69 1.37
N LEU A 45 -20.16 -4.70 0.56
CA LEU A 45 -20.14 -3.30 0.97
C LEU A 45 -21.29 -2.94 1.93
N LYS A 46 -21.01 -2.09 2.92
CA LYS A 46 -22.02 -1.54 3.84
C LYS A 46 -22.96 -0.59 3.08
N LYS A 47 -24.27 -0.76 3.25
CA LYS A 47 -25.29 0.13 2.66
C LYS A 47 -25.17 1.58 3.14
N ARG A 48 -24.74 1.78 4.39
CA ARG A 48 -24.45 3.09 4.97
C ARG A 48 -23.02 3.10 5.46
N ARG A 49 -22.20 3.97 4.88
CA ARG A 49 -20.91 4.34 5.45
C ARG A 49 -21.25 5.26 6.62
N LYS A 50 -21.07 4.79 7.86
CA LYS A 50 -21.26 5.64 9.05
C LYS A 50 -20.49 6.95 8.81
N ASN A 51 -21.04 8.09 9.20
CA ASN A 51 -20.32 9.37 9.15
C ASN A 51 -19.08 9.24 10.05
N ILE A 52 -17.96 8.82 9.46
CA ILE A 52 -16.66 8.86 10.14
C ILE A 52 -16.34 10.35 10.19
N ALA A 53 -16.54 10.95 11.36
CA ALA A 53 -16.17 12.33 11.59
C ALA A 53 -14.65 12.40 11.46
N LEU A 54 -14.17 13.10 10.43
CA LEU A 54 -12.75 13.28 10.18
C LEU A 54 -12.45 14.75 10.00
N CYS A 55 -11.35 15.17 10.63
CA CYS A 55 -10.71 16.43 10.34
C CYS A 55 -9.48 16.12 9.49
N PRO A 56 -9.16 16.93 8.46
CA PRO A 56 -7.90 16.81 7.74
C PRO A 56 -6.73 16.77 8.73
N CYS A 57 -5.75 15.88 8.50
CA CYS A 57 -4.52 15.94 9.28
C CYS A 57 -3.87 17.32 9.11
N THR A 58 -3.38 17.90 10.21
CA THR A 58 -2.66 19.18 10.21
C THR A 58 -1.21 19.05 9.71
N GLU A 59 -0.97 18.02 8.90
CA GLU A 59 0.35 17.71 8.37
C GLU A 59 0.60 18.49 7.08
N THR A 60 1.78 19.07 7.00
CA THR A 60 2.26 19.79 5.80
C THR A 60 3.46 19.08 5.22
N ILE A 61 3.62 19.20 3.91
CA ILE A 61 4.78 18.71 3.17
C ILE A 61 5.78 19.86 3.06
N VAL A 62 6.99 19.64 3.59
CA VAL A 62 8.08 20.62 3.60
C VAL A 62 9.32 20.02 2.96
N ARG A 63 10.02 20.76 2.12
CA ARG A 63 11.27 20.28 1.53
C ARG A 63 12.34 20.04 2.58
N ILE A 64 13.06 18.93 2.45
CA ILE A 64 14.22 18.61 3.27
C ILE A 64 15.38 19.58 2.95
N ASN A 65 15.58 19.88 1.66
CA ASN A 65 16.62 20.80 1.19
C ASN A 65 16.03 21.73 0.12
N LYS A 66 16.47 22.99 0.07
CA LYS A 66 16.04 23.97 -0.94
C LYS A 66 16.31 23.49 -2.37
N ASN A 67 17.35 22.70 -2.56
CA ASN A 67 17.85 22.33 -3.89
C ASN A 67 17.36 20.98 -4.41
N GLU A 68 16.71 20.14 -3.58
CA GLU A 68 16.36 18.77 -3.95
C GLU A 68 14.88 18.50 -3.63
N PRO A 69 14.10 17.94 -4.57
CA PRO A 69 12.66 17.71 -4.40
C PRO A 69 12.37 16.43 -3.58
N VAL A 70 12.94 16.37 -2.37
CA VAL A 70 12.57 15.41 -1.33
C VAL A 70 11.86 16.16 -0.22
N TYR A 71 10.70 15.66 0.18
CA TYR A 71 9.83 16.34 1.13
C TYR A 71 9.53 15.49 2.36
N LEU A 72 9.26 16.16 3.46
CA LEU A 72 8.96 15.61 4.77
C LEU A 72 7.55 16.04 5.19
N ALA A 73 6.72 15.07 5.54
CA ALA A 73 5.44 15.29 6.19
C ALA A 73 5.66 15.56 7.67
N GLN A 74 5.24 16.74 8.13
CA GLN A 74 5.39 17.18 9.53
C GLN A 74 4.06 17.71 10.06
N LYS A 75 3.73 17.37 11.31
CA LYS A 75 2.59 17.96 12.02
C LYS A 75 2.87 19.42 12.33
N PHE A 76 1.89 20.28 12.06
CA PHE A 76 1.92 21.68 12.44
C PHE A 76 0.84 21.95 13.50
N ASP A 77 1.20 22.74 14.51
CA ASP A 77 0.31 23.10 15.64
C ASP A 77 -0.66 24.24 15.30
N TYR A 78 -0.44 24.94 14.19
CA TYR A 78 -1.27 26.08 13.76
C TYR A 78 -1.58 25.97 12.26
N ILE A 79 -2.85 25.83 11.91
CA ILE A 79 -3.32 25.95 10.53
C ILE A 79 -3.59 27.43 10.28
N ASP A 80 -2.84 28.04 9.38
CA ASP A 80 -3.23 29.34 8.84
C ASP A 80 -4.51 29.15 8.01
N ASN A 81 -5.63 29.75 8.45
CA ASN A 81 -6.92 29.71 7.76
C ASN A 81 -6.86 30.36 6.36
N HIS A 82 -5.74 30.98 6.00
CA HIS A 82 -5.45 31.50 4.67
C HIS A 82 -4.71 30.54 3.74
N ALA A 83 -4.51 29.27 4.11
CA ALA A 83 -3.99 28.24 3.21
C ALA A 83 -4.91 28.12 1.99
N LYS A 84 -4.59 28.88 0.93
CA LYS A 84 -5.32 28.88 -0.32
C LYS A 84 -5.28 27.47 -0.87
N GLN A 85 -6.45 26.96 -1.21
CA GLN A 85 -6.58 25.72 -1.97
C GLN A 85 -5.82 25.94 -3.28
N ALA A 86 -4.61 25.39 -3.35
CA ALA A 86 -3.75 25.49 -4.52
C ALA A 86 -4.56 25.02 -5.74
N SER A 87 -4.40 25.72 -6.86
CA SER A 87 -5.07 25.48 -8.15
C SER A 87 -5.37 24.01 -8.39
N LEU A 88 -6.56 23.68 -8.92
CA LEU A 88 -7.02 22.33 -9.26
C LEU A 88 -5.90 21.50 -9.90
N VAL A 89 -5.21 20.73 -9.08
CA VAL A 89 -4.16 19.82 -9.51
C VAL A 89 -4.85 18.48 -9.77
N THR A 90 -5.14 18.21 -11.04
CA THR A 90 -5.83 16.98 -11.46
C THR A 90 -4.92 16.02 -12.23
N ASP A 91 -3.73 16.46 -12.64
CA ASP A 91 -2.78 15.65 -13.41
C ASP A 91 -1.38 15.60 -12.76
N GLU A 92 -0.61 14.57 -13.10
CA GLU A 92 0.73 14.29 -12.58
C GLU A 92 1.71 15.46 -12.78
N CYS A 93 1.76 16.04 -13.97
CA CYS A 93 2.70 17.12 -14.28
C CYS A 93 2.39 18.35 -13.44
N SER A 94 1.12 18.75 -13.37
CA SER A 94 0.68 19.86 -12.53
C SER A 94 0.94 19.59 -11.05
N PHE A 95 0.81 18.34 -10.60
CA PHE A 95 1.05 17.97 -9.20
C PHE A 95 2.50 18.21 -8.79
N TRP A 96 3.45 17.57 -9.46
CA TRP A 96 4.86 17.70 -9.12
C TRP A 96 5.39 19.11 -9.37
N SER A 97 4.90 19.79 -10.41
CA SER A 97 5.24 21.19 -10.68
C SER A 97 4.75 22.13 -9.56
N SER A 98 3.56 21.88 -9.01
CA SER A 98 3.02 22.69 -7.91
C SER A 98 3.86 22.61 -6.63
N LEU A 99 4.46 21.45 -6.35
CA LEU A 99 5.40 21.25 -5.24
C LEU A 99 6.77 21.88 -5.55
N SER A 100 7.13 21.93 -6.83
CA SER A 100 8.41 22.45 -7.33
C SER A 100 8.49 23.99 -7.30
N CYS A 101 7.37 24.68 -7.52
CA CYS A 101 7.32 26.15 -7.60
C CYS A 101 7.01 26.86 -6.27
N SER A 102 6.55 26.14 -5.24
CA SER A 102 6.22 26.71 -3.93
C SER A 102 7.49 27.00 -3.12
N SER A 103 8.11 28.16 -3.35
CA SER A 103 9.33 28.55 -2.62
C SER A 103 9.09 28.88 -1.14
N ASN A 104 7.84 29.03 -0.69
CA ASN A 104 7.46 29.28 0.71
C ASN A 104 6.04 28.82 1.11
N GLU A 105 5.28 28.15 0.22
CA GLU A 105 3.89 27.75 0.54
C GLU A 105 3.86 26.34 1.13
N GLN A 106 3.45 26.25 2.40
CA GLN A 106 3.22 24.99 3.09
C GLN A 106 2.00 24.30 2.47
N ARG A 107 2.20 23.16 1.81
CA ARG A 107 1.09 22.37 1.25
C ARG A 107 0.62 21.35 2.29
N LEU A 108 -0.68 21.33 2.56
CA LEU A 108 -1.28 20.30 3.40
C LEU A 108 -1.22 18.93 2.71
N VAL A 109 -0.92 17.89 3.48
CA VAL A 109 -1.08 16.50 3.06
C VAL A 109 -2.55 16.22 2.72
N ASN A 110 -3.47 16.82 3.49
CA ASN A 110 -4.91 16.80 3.23
C ASN A 110 -5.52 15.39 3.15
N THR A 111 -5.01 14.47 3.97
CA THR A 111 -5.53 13.11 4.13
C THR A 111 -5.79 12.75 5.59
N SER A 112 -6.55 11.69 5.82
CA SER A 112 -6.69 11.04 7.13
C SER A 112 -6.69 9.53 6.98
N LEU A 113 -6.03 8.85 7.90
CA LEU A 113 -5.98 7.40 8.01
C LEU A 113 -6.76 6.97 9.24
N VAL A 114 -7.71 6.06 9.07
CA VAL A 114 -8.64 5.64 10.13
C VAL A 114 -8.52 4.14 10.33
N PRO A 115 -7.61 3.69 11.22
CA PRO A 115 -7.44 2.27 11.50
C PRO A 115 -8.68 1.69 12.18
N ASN A 116 -8.87 0.38 12.04
CA ASN A 116 -9.99 -0.36 12.64
C ASN A 116 -11.38 0.18 12.24
N LYS A 117 -11.46 0.74 11.02
CA LYS A 117 -12.71 1.10 10.36
C LYS A 117 -12.73 0.45 8.99
N SER A 118 -13.94 0.22 8.49
CA SER A 118 -14.16 -0.47 7.24
C SER A 118 -15.51 -0.11 6.64
N PHE A 119 -15.56 0.02 5.32
CA PHE A 119 -16.79 0.08 4.54
C PHE A 119 -17.24 -1.28 4.01
N PHE A 120 -16.42 -2.32 4.16
CA PHE A 120 -16.87 -3.70 4.04
C PHE A 120 -17.66 -4.14 5.29
N SER A 121 -18.68 -4.95 5.05
CA SER A 121 -19.48 -5.65 6.04
C SER A 121 -18.85 -7.00 6.29
N GLU A 122 -18.65 -7.35 7.56
CA GLU A 122 -18.28 -8.70 7.93
C GLU A 122 -19.44 -9.65 7.60
N LYS A 123 -19.27 -10.42 6.53
CA LYS A 123 -20.26 -11.42 6.11
C LYS A 123 -19.75 -12.81 6.49
N THR A 124 -20.65 -13.76 6.68
CA THR A 124 -20.30 -15.19 6.83
C THR A 124 -20.22 -15.90 5.48
N SER A 125 -21.03 -15.48 4.50
CA SER A 125 -21.08 -16.09 3.17
C SER A 125 -19.82 -15.81 2.35
N ARG A 126 -19.21 -16.87 1.79
CA ARG A 126 -18.05 -16.77 0.89
C ARG A 126 -18.38 -16.20 -0.48
N LEU A 127 -19.66 -16.07 -0.84
CA LEU A 127 -20.08 -15.51 -2.14
C LEU A 127 -19.65 -14.06 -2.32
N TYR A 128 -19.53 -13.31 -1.23
CA TYR A 128 -19.15 -11.91 -1.24
C TYR A 128 -17.70 -11.74 -0.79
N PHE A 129 -16.96 -10.93 -1.53
CA PHE A 129 -15.64 -10.44 -1.13
C PHE A 129 -15.76 -9.51 0.06
N ASP A 130 -14.94 -9.80 1.05
CA ASP A 130 -14.90 -9.10 2.32
C ASP A 130 -13.42 -8.97 2.73
N ILE A 131 -12.93 -7.73 2.74
CA ILE A 131 -11.51 -7.42 2.97
C ILE A 131 -11.02 -7.93 4.35
N HIS A 132 -11.92 -8.03 5.34
CA HIS A 132 -11.61 -8.50 6.70
C HIS A 132 -11.08 -9.93 6.74
N ARG A 133 -11.36 -10.73 5.72
CA ARG A 133 -10.99 -12.15 5.68
C ARG A 133 -9.54 -12.39 5.27
N LEU A 134 -8.90 -11.41 4.64
CA LEU A 134 -7.60 -11.63 4.01
C LEU A 134 -6.53 -12.09 5.00
N PRO A 135 -6.35 -11.50 6.20
CA PRO A 135 -5.42 -12.02 7.19
C PRO A 135 -5.68 -13.50 7.53
N TYR A 136 -6.94 -13.90 7.69
CA TYR A 136 -7.35 -15.26 8.05
C TYR A 136 -7.24 -16.28 6.91
N GLN A 137 -7.16 -15.82 5.67
CA GLN A 137 -6.98 -16.66 4.47
C GLN A 137 -5.52 -16.71 4.01
N SER A 138 -4.70 -15.76 4.48
CA SER A 138 -3.28 -15.62 4.18
C SER A 138 -2.38 -16.51 5.06
N LEU A 139 -1.07 -16.46 4.85
CA LEU A 139 -0.09 -17.19 5.66
C LEU A 139 -0.20 -16.85 7.16
N LEU A 140 -0.64 -15.62 7.50
CA LEU A 140 -0.85 -15.17 8.89
C LEU A 140 -1.78 -16.10 9.70
N LYS A 141 -2.64 -16.88 9.01
CA LYS A 141 -3.48 -17.92 9.63
C LYS A 141 -2.68 -18.89 10.50
N LEU A 142 -1.43 -19.19 10.14
CA LEU A 142 -0.56 -20.09 10.91
C LEU A 142 -0.25 -19.55 12.32
N GLY A 143 -0.25 -18.23 12.50
CA GLY A 143 -0.11 -17.59 13.82
C GLY A 143 -1.41 -17.50 14.63
N GLY A 144 -2.50 -18.07 14.11
CA GLY A 144 -3.80 -18.12 14.79
C GLY A 144 -4.47 -16.76 14.97
N THR A 145 -5.48 -16.73 15.85
CA THR A 145 -6.30 -15.52 16.09
C THR A 145 -5.52 -14.39 16.76
N LYS A 146 -4.44 -14.71 17.49
CA LYS A 146 -3.59 -13.70 18.12
C LYS A 146 -2.92 -12.83 17.06
N VAL A 147 -2.29 -13.45 16.05
CA VAL A 147 -1.60 -12.73 14.97
C VAL A 147 -2.60 -12.08 14.01
N THR A 148 -3.59 -12.84 13.51
CA THR A 148 -4.51 -12.34 12.48
C THR A 148 -5.33 -11.12 12.92
N ARG A 149 -5.71 -11.01 14.19
CA ARG A 149 -6.47 -9.85 14.72
C ARG A 149 -5.66 -8.55 14.84
N GLN A 150 -4.32 -8.61 14.77
CA GLN A 150 -3.49 -7.41 14.75
C GLN A 150 -3.61 -6.64 13.42
N PHE A 151 -4.06 -7.31 12.36
CA PHE A 151 -4.22 -6.75 11.02
C PHE A 151 -5.68 -6.42 10.76
N VAL A 152 -6.02 -5.17 11.04
CA VAL A 152 -7.35 -4.61 10.81
C VAL A 152 -7.33 -3.71 9.57
N PRO A 153 -8.47 -3.55 8.86
CA PRO A 153 -8.53 -2.59 7.77
C PRO A 153 -8.32 -1.16 8.25
N CYS A 154 -7.82 -0.34 7.33
CA CYS A 154 -7.65 1.09 7.50
C CYS A 154 -8.40 1.80 6.38
N VAL A 155 -9.34 2.67 6.74
CA VAL A 155 -10.01 3.55 5.78
C VAL A 155 -9.16 4.80 5.57
N LYS A 156 -8.94 5.16 4.32
CA LYS A 156 -8.18 6.33 3.92
C LYS A 156 -9.11 7.37 3.32
N ARG A 157 -8.97 8.62 3.76
CA ARG A 157 -9.72 9.77 3.26
C ARG A 157 -8.75 10.75 2.62
N ALA A 158 -9.00 11.11 1.37
CA ALA A 158 -8.48 12.34 0.76
C ALA A 158 -9.58 13.40 0.79
N PHE A 159 -9.27 14.62 1.24
CA PHE A 159 -10.30 15.66 1.39
C PHE A 159 -10.47 16.55 0.15
N GLY A 160 -9.60 16.43 -0.85
CA GLY A 160 -9.70 17.20 -2.08
C GLY A 160 -8.55 16.93 -3.05
N PRO A 161 -8.51 17.66 -4.18
CA PRO A 161 -7.50 17.49 -5.22
C PRO A 161 -6.06 17.65 -4.72
N GLY A 162 -5.19 16.77 -5.21
CA GLY A 162 -3.79 16.68 -4.86
C GLY A 162 -3.52 16.45 -3.37
N ALA A 163 -4.45 15.78 -2.67
CA ALA A 163 -4.17 15.21 -1.35
C ALA A 163 -3.16 14.06 -1.49
N ILE A 164 -2.27 13.94 -0.51
CA ILE A 164 -1.02 13.19 -0.59
C ILE A 164 -1.05 12.02 0.39
N PHE A 165 -0.64 10.86 -0.07
CA PHE A 165 -0.28 9.72 0.76
C PHE A 165 1.23 9.52 0.65
N PRO A 166 2.01 9.95 1.68
CA PRO A 166 3.46 9.85 1.65
C PRO A 166 3.95 8.40 1.54
N MET A 167 5.21 8.26 1.14
CA MET A 167 5.91 7.00 0.98
C MET A 167 5.88 6.16 2.26
N THR A 168 5.37 4.94 2.12
CA THR A 168 5.29 3.96 3.19
C THR A 168 5.32 2.54 2.60
N SER A 169 5.52 1.54 3.45
CA SER A 169 5.27 0.14 3.13
C SER A 169 4.16 -0.40 4.02
N ALA A 170 3.62 -1.57 3.69
CA ALA A 170 2.67 -2.23 4.57
C ALA A 170 3.31 -2.54 5.95
N ARG A 171 2.48 -2.60 6.99
CA ARG A 171 2.93 -2.93 8.35
C ARG A 171 3.73 -4.24 8.33
N GLN A 172 4.88 -4.25 9.01
CA GLN A 172 5.82 -5.39 9.05
C GLN A 172 6.25 -5.87 7.65
N ARG A 173 6.26 -4.97 6.66
CA ARG A 173 6.63 -5.26 5.26
C ARG A 173 5.85 -6.41 4.66
N LEU A 174 4.62 -6.61 5.11
CA LEU A 174 3.67 -7.57 4.57
C LEU A 174 3.23 -7.18 3.15
N PHE A 175 2.44 -8.05 2.52
CA PHE A 175 1.65 -7.62 1.37
C PHE A 175 0.53 -6.70 1.85
N SER A 176 0.04 -5.83 0.98
CA SER A 176 -1.18 -5.08 1.25
C SER A 176 -2.06 -5.00 0.03
N ILE A 177 -3.35 -4.85 0.25
CA ILE A 177 -4.32 -4.56 -0.78
C ILE A 177 -5.06 -3.29 -0.42
N ASP A 178 -5.34 -2.47 -1.42
CA ASP A 178 -6.13 -1.25 -1.30
C ASP A 178 -7.30 -1.32 -2.29
N TYR A 179 -8.53 -1.21 -1.79
CA TYR A 179 -9.74 -1.10 -2.59
C TYR A 179 -10.20 0.36 -2.60
N HIS A 180 -10.34 0.93 -3.79
CA HIS A 180 -10.80 2.30 -3.96
C HIS A 180 -12.32 2.35 -4.01
N HIS A 181 -12.95 2.97 -3.01
CA HIS A 181 -14.41 2.98 -2.87
C HIS A 181 -15.10 3.99 -3.79
N GLU A 182 -14.62 5.25 -3.79
CA GLU A 182 -15.24 6.35 -4.54
C GLU A 182 -14.32 7.58 -4.59
N GLY A 183 -14.63 8.51 -5.50
CA GLY A 183 -13.97 9.82 -5.63
C GLY A 183 -13.03 9.91 -6.82
N GLY A 184 -12.10 10.87 -6.77
CA GLY A 184 -11.06 11.04 -7.78
C GLY A 184 -10.02 9.92 -7.76
N ALA A 185 -9.40 9.66 -8.92
CA ALA A 185 -8.45 8.56 -9.07
C ALA A 185 -7.18 8.77 -8.22
N HIS A 186 -6.53 7.66 -7.87
CA HIS A 186 -5.25 7.66 -7.16
C HIS A 186 -4.11 7.42 -8.13
N HIS A 187 -3.13 8.31 -8.15
CA HIS A 187 -1.90 8.19 -8.92
C HIS A 187 -0.82 7.61 -8.01
N TRP A 188 -0.45 6.35 -8.21
CA TRP A 188 0.50 5.63 -7.39
C TRP A 188 1.89 5.61 -8.01
N TYR A 189 2.91 5.73 -7.16
CA TYR A 189 4.32 5.50 -7.46
C TYR A 189 4.83 4.40 -6.55
N ILE A 190 5.31 3.33 -7.16
CA ILE A 190 5.63 2.10 -6.44
C ILE A 190 7.08 1.72 -6.74
N VAL A 191 7.87 1.61 -5.68
CA VAL A 191 9.28 1.21 -5.73
C VAL A 191 9.35 -0.26 -5.27
N PRO A 192 9.76 -1.18 -6.16
CA PRO A 192 9.92 -2.59 -5.81
C PRO A 192 10.94 -2.80 -4.69
N THR A 193 10.75 -3.83 -3.88
CA THR A 193 11.54 -4.09 -2.66
C THR A 193 13.05 -4.17 -2.91
N ARG A 194 13.47 -4.69 -4.08
CA ARG A 194 14.88 -4.78 -4.48
C ARG A 194 15.61 -3.44 -4.59
N GLU A 195 14.87 -2.34 -4.77
CA GLU A 195 15.43 -1.00 -4.91
C GLU A 195 15.52 -0.26 -3.56
N ARG A 196 14.95 -0.86 -2.51
CA ARG A 196 14.75 -0.23 -1.22
C ARG A 196 16.05 0.14 -0.52
N GLU A 197 17.05 -0.74 -0.55
CA GLU A 197 18.32 -0.52 0.14
C GLU A 197 19.07 0.68 -0.47
N ILE A 198 19.16 0.72 -1.80
CA ILE A 198 19.77 1.84 -2.53
C ILE A 198 18.97 3.13 -2.28
N LEU A 199 17.63 3.07 -2.31
CA LEU A 199 16.81 4.24 -1.98
C LEU A 199 17.04 4.73 -0.55
N GLN A 200 17.23 3.83 0.42
CA GLN A 200 17.53 4.19 1.80
C GLN A 200 18.88 4.92 1.90
N GLU A 201 19.93 4.44 1.22
CA GLU A 201 21.23 5.11 1.17
C GLU A 201 21.14 6.53 0.59
N ILE A 202 20.36 6.71 -0.48
CA ILE A 202 20.10 8.03 -1.10
C ILE A 202 19.39 8.95 -0.11
N ILE A 203 18.36 8.46 0.57
CA ILE A 203 17.63 9.26 1.57
C ILE A 203 18.51 9.62 2.76
N ASP A 204 19.36 8.70 3.22
CA ASP A 204 20.29 8.97 4.32
C ASP A 204 21.32 10.05 3.97
N HIS A 205 21.67 10.21 2.69
CA HIS A 205 22.48 11.33 2.22
C HIS A 205 21.76 12.69 2.37
N TYR A 206 20.44 12.72 2.12
CA TYR A 206 19.65 13.95 2.25
C TYR A 206 19.28 14.26 3.70
N LYS A 207 18.86 13.25 4.46
CA LYS A 207 18.49 13.37 5.87
C LYS A 207 18.69 12.00 6.56
N PRO A 208 19.73 11.85 7.40
CA PRO A 208 20.07 10.57 7.99
C PRO A 208 18.98 10.07 8.94
N SER A 209 18.88 8.75 9.09
CA SER A 209 17.99 8.08 10.04
C SER A 209 16.49 8.30 9.77
N MET A 210 16.14 8.64 8.53
CA MET A 210 14.76 8.68 8.07
C MET A 210 14.31 7.29 7.61
N CYS A 211 13.19 6.82 8.14
CA CYS A 211 12.63 5.53 7.75
C CYS A 211 11.70 5.68 6.55
N LEU A 212 11.90 4.87 5.52
CA LEU A 212 10.99 4.78 4.36
C LEU A 212 9.61 4.20 4.72
N ASP A 213 9.44 3.53 5.87
CA ASP A 213 8.18 2.86 6.24
C ASP A 213 7.16 3.77 6.93
N HIS A 214 7.57 4.89 7.52
CA HIS A 214 6.73 5.62 8.47
C HIS A 214 5.80 6.67 7.85
N GLY A 215 5.66 6.72 6.53
CA GLY A 215 4.72 7.65 5.89
C GLY A 215 5.12 9.11 6.07
N GLN A 216 6.43 9.38 6.23
CA GLN A 216 6.94 10.73 6.47
C GLN A 216 7.60 11.35 5.24
N LEU A 217 7.97 10.56 4.24
CA LEU A 217 8.71 11.06 3.08
C LEU A 217 7.79 11.13 1.87
N LEU A 218 7.89 12.19 1.09
CA LEU A 218 7.38 12.23 -0.28
C LEU A 218 8.58 12.48 -1.19
N ILE A 219 8.80 11.59 -2.15
CA ILE A 219 9.99 11.62 -3.01
C ILE A 219 9.53 11.93 -4.43
N ASP A 220 9.97 13.03 -4.99
CA ASP A 220 9.68 13.34 -6.39
C ASP A 220 10.27 12.27 -7.32
N PRO A 221 9.52 11.77 -8.32
CA PRO A 221 10.03 10.82 -9.31
C PRO A 221 11.34 11.26 -9.96
N LEU A 222 11.60 12.56 -10.08
CA LEU A 222 12.88 13.09 -10.58
C LEU A 222 14.09 12.63 -9.77
N ILE A 223 13.95 12.45 -8.45
CA ILE A 223 15.03 11.90 -7.59
C ILE A 223 15.25 10.43 -7.91
N LEU A 224 14.18 9.67 -8.14
CA LEU A 224 14.28 8.25 -8.48
C LEU A 224 14.96 8.09 -9.85
N ASP A 225 14.55 8.88 -10.84
CA ASP A 225 15.14 8.88 -12.19
C ASP A 225 16.62 9.29 -12.16
N LYS A 226 16.97 10.37 -11.45
CA LYS A 226 18.36 10.87 -11.29
C LYS A 226 19.30 9.82 -10.69
N ASN A 227 18.81 8.99 -9.79
CA ASN A 227 19.59 7.97 -9.10
C ASN A 227 19.38 6.56 -9.68
N HIS A 228 18.74 6.44 -10.84
CA HIS A 228 18.47 5.16 -11.51
C HIS A 228 17.69 4.14 -10.67
N ILE A 229 16.87 4.62 -9.72
CA ILE A 229 15.97 3.79 -8.92
C ILE A 229 14.77 3.41 -9.76
N ARG A 230 14.53 2.10 -9.93
CA ARG A 230 13.36 1.64 -10.67
C ARG A 230 12.08 1.87 -9.86
N TYR A 231 11.09 2.50 -10.49
CA TYR A 231 9.74 2.62 -9.96
C TYR A 231 8.71 2.44 -11.07
N HIS A 232 7.47 2.18 -10.65
CA HIS A 232 6.34 1.96 -11.54
C HIS A 232 5.17 2.84 -11.15
N ARG A 233 4.38 3.21 -12.15
CA ARG A 233 3.20 4.06 -12.00
C ARG A 233 1.93 3.24 -12.21
N VAL A 234 0.87 3.60 -11.49
CA VAL A 234 -0.49 3.11 -11.80
C VAL A 234 -1.55 4.11 -11.37
N ILE A 235 -2.58 4.26 -12.21
CA ILE A 235 -3.79 4.99 -11.87
C ILE A 235 -4.84 3.98 -11.42
N GLN A 236 -5.34 4.17 -10.20
CA GLN A 236 -6.42 3.38 -9.62
C GLN A 236 -7.70 4.21 -9.60
N HIS A 237 -8.74 3.71 -10.27
CA HIS A 237 -10.08 4.27 -10.31
C HIS A 237 -11.01 3.61 -9.28
N PRO A 238 -12.14 4.25 -8.92
CA PRO A 238 -13.13 3.63 -8.04
C PRO A 238 -13.56 2.24 -8.52
N GLY A 239 -13.62 1.29 -7.59
CA GLY A 239 -13.93 -0.11 -7.85
C GLY A 239 -12.72 -1.00 -8.16
N GLU A 240 -11.53 -0.42 -8.40
CA GLU A 240 -10.31 -1.18 -8.64
C GLU A 240 -9.54 -1.46 -7.34
N LEU A 241 -8.71 -2.52 -7.37
CA LEU A 241 -7.77 -2.84 -6.30
C LEU A 241 -6.33 -2.63 -6.74
N VAL A 242 -5.47 -2.20 -5.83
CA VAL A 242 -4.02 -2.24 -5.98
C VAL A 242 -3.47 -3.18 -4.91
N VAL A 243 -2.68 -4.17 -5.32
CA VAL A 243 -1.98 -5.09 -4.41
C VAL A 243 -0.51 -4.71 -4.43
N LEU A 244 0.06 -4.39 -3.27
CA LEU A 244 1.49 -4.16 -3.09
C LEU A 244 2.17 -5.45 -2.62
N SER A 245 3.36 -5.70 -3.16
CA SER A 245 4.24 -6.80 -2.76
C SER A 245 4.80 -6.58 -1.35
N ALA A 246 5.26 -7.66 -0.71
CA ALA A 246 5.99 -7.58 0.55
C ALA A 246 7.22 -6.67 0.43
N GLY A 247 7.36 -5.72 1.37
CA GLY A 247 8.45 -4.76 1.44
C GLY A 247 8.46 -3.65 0.39
N ALA A 248 7.54 -3.67 -0.58
CA ALA A 248 7.43 -2.63 -1.59
C ALA A 248 7.04 -1.30 -0.94
N LEU A 249 7.58 -0.22 -1.49
CA LEU A 249 7.29 1.14 -1.05
C LEU A 249 6.30 1.77 -2.01
N ALA A 250 5.34 2.51 -1.47
CA ALA A 250 4.33 3.19 -2.25
C ALA A 250 4.04 4.59 -1.69
N GLN A 251 3.88 5.54 -2.59
CA GLN A 251 3.31 6.86 -2.34
C GLN A 251 2.24 7.15 -3.39
N SER A 252 1.29 8.03 -3.09
CA SER A 252 0.28 8.44 -4.08
C SER A 252 -0.24 9.85 -3.84
N PHE A 253 -0.89 10.40 -4.87
CA PHE A 253 -1.75 11.55 -4.73
C PHE A 253 -3.11 11.29 -5.40
N THR A 254 -4.10 12.13 -5.10
CA THR A 254 -5.48 11.94 -5.58
C THR A 254 -5.94 13.11 -6.44
N GLU A 255 -6.74 12.83 -7.47
CA GLU A 255 -7.28 13.87 -8.36
C GLU A 255 -8.39 14.71 -7.68
N ASP A 256 -9.09 14.13 -6.71
CA ASP A 256 -10.15 14.76 -5.95
C ASP A 256 -10.34 14.06 -4.60
N ALA A 257 -11.25 14.59 -3.78
CA ALA A 257 -11.75 13.95 -2.58
C ALA A 257 -12.13 12.49 -2.87
N SER A 258 -11.57 11.57 -2.09
CA SER A 258 -11.78 10.14 -2.30
C SER A 258 -11.79 9.35 -1.01
N TRP A 259 -12.27 8.11 -1.12
CA TRP A 259 -12.20 7.10 -0.07
C TRP A 259 -11.58 5.82 -0.63
N SER A 260 -10.62 5.27 0.11
CA SER A 260 -10.11 3.93 -0.13
C SER A 260 -9.97 3.17 1.19
N GLU A 261 -9.76 1.87 1.09
CA GLU A 261 -9.61 1.01 2.25
C GLU A 261 -8.55 -0.04 1.99
N SER A 262 -7.62 -0.19 2.94
CA SER A 262 -6.52 -1.13 2.81
C SER A 262 -6.42 -2.09 3.97
N ILE A 263 -5.88 -3.28 3.73
CA ILE A 263 -5.49 -4.25 4.76
C ILE A 263 -4.19 -4.95 4.37
N ALA A 264 -3.43 -5.39 5.37
CA ALA A 264 -2.23 -6.20 5.17
C ALA A 264 -2.53 -7.70 5.27
N PHE A 265 -1.76 -8.51 4.55
CA PHE A 265 -1.82 -9.97 4.56
C PHE A 265 -0.45 -10.57 4.21
N ALA A 266 -0.26 -11.88 4.36
CA ALA A 266 1.01 -12.55 4.06
C ALA A 266 0.89 -13.65 3.00
N LEU A 267 1.83 -13.68 2.07
CA LEU A 267 2.12 -14.87 1.25
C LEU A 267 3.39 -15.58 1.78
N PRO A 268 3.64 -16.85 1.42
CA PRO A 268 4.84 -17.59 1.83
C PRO A 268 6.15 -16.82 1.68
N SER A 269 6.32 -16.11 0.56
CA SER A 269 7.50 -15.31 0.24
C SER A 269 7.82 -14.22 1.26
N TRP A 270 6.85 -13.75 2.05
CA TRP A 270 7.10 -12.80 3.13
C TRP A 270 8.11 -13.36 4.15
N ILE A 271 8.07 -14.67 4.41
CA ILE A 271 9.04 -15.37 5.24
C ILE A 271 10.25 -15.81 4.41
N GLU A 272 10.02 -16.46 3.27
CA GLU A 272 11.07 -17.12 2.48
C GLU A 272 12.10 -16.13 1.92
N GLU A 273 11.68 -14.90 1.61
CA GLU A 273 12.56 -13.83 1.12
C GLU A 273 13.06 -12.89 2.23
N GLY A 274 12.76 -13.19 3.49
CA GLY A 274 13.31 -12.47 4.65
C GLY A 274 12.65 -11.12 4.97
N HIS A 275 11.52 -10.78 4.34
CA HIS A 275 10.80 -9.52 4.59
C HIS A 275 10.35 -9.38 6.07
N ALA A 276 10.04 -10.50 6.72
CA ALA A 276 9.60 -10.57 8.11
C ALA A 276 10.71 -10.32 9.15
N SER A 277 11.97 -10.56 8.78
CA SER A 277 13.12 -10.50 9.71
C SER A 277 13.71 -9.10 9.85
N VAL A 278 13.18 -8.11 9.14
CA VAL A 278 13.78 -6.78 9.16
C VAL A 278 13.35 -6.04 10.42
N SER A 279 14.30 -5.87 11.33
CA SER A 279 14.15 -5.03 12.50
C SER A 279 13.70 -3.63 12.07
N VAL A 280 12.70 -3.07 12.78
CA VAL A 280 12.33 -1.66 12.60
C VAL A 280 13.59 -0.84 12.89
N PRO A 281 14.14 -0.10 11.91
CA PRO A 281 15.33 0.70 12.15
C PRO A 281 15.06 1.65 13.31
N ARG A 282 16.03 1.82 14.21
CA ARG A 282 16.02 2.98 15.10
C ARG A 282 16.04 4.21 14.20
N CYS A 283 14.93 4.91 14.11
CA CYS A 283 14.76 6.07 13.25
C CYS A 283 14.33 7.27 14.10
N GLN A 284 14.52 8.47 13.55
CA GLN A 284 14.13 9.72 14.19
C GLN A 284 12.69 10.13 13.82
N CYS A 285 11.91 9.19 13.28
CA CYS A 285 10.54 9.45 12.84
C CYS A 285 9.64 9.72 14.04
N ASN A 286 8.74 10.70 13.91
CA ASN A 286 7.76 11.03 14.95
C ASN A 286 6.52 10.15 14.75
N ILE A 287 6.60 8.90 15.22
CA ILE A 287 5.55 7.88 15.03
C ILE A 287 4.55 7.98 16.19
N SER A 288 3.24 7.99 15.90
CA SER A 288 2.25 7.80 16.97
C SER A 288 2.35 6.35 17.48
N GLN A 289 2.39 6.17 18.81
CA GLN A 289 2.53 4.86 19.43
C GLN A 289 1.44 3.85 18.98
N ASP A 290 0.28 4.34 18.53
CA ASP A 290 -0.84 3.53 18.04
C ASP A 290 -0.50 2.72 16.77
N PHE A 291 0.56 3.08 16.04
CA PHE A 291 0.99 2.38 14.82
C PHE A 291 2.11 1.36 15.05
N LEU A 292 2.74 1.32 16.23
CA LEU A 292 3.82 0.37 16.52
C LEU A 292 3.25 -1.06 16.56
N PRO A 293 3.67 -1.96 15.67
CA PRO A 293 3.13 -3.31 15.62
C PRO A 293 3.67 -4.14 16.78
N GLU A 294 2.81 -5.00 17.36
CA GLU A 294 3.28 -6.11 18.19
C GLU A 294 4.16 -6.99 17.30
N ILE A 295 5.37 -7.32 17.76
CA ILE A 295 6.32 -8.13 16.98
C ILE A 295 5.67 -9.50 16.72
N ILE A 296 5.60 -9.90 15.44
CA ILE A 296 5.24 -11.28 15.12
C ILE A 296 6.44 -12.18 15.39
N ASP A 297 6.22 -13.22 16.19
CA ASP A 297 7.18 -14.31 16.32
C ASP A 297 7.24 -15.08 15.01
N THR A 298 8.30 -14.89 14.23
CA THR A 298 8.46 -15.55 12.92
C THR A 298 8.77 -17.04 13.04
N SER A 299 9.17 -17.53 14.23
CA SER A 299 9.47 -18.95 14.45
C SER A 299 8.24 -19.86 14.30
N ILE A 300 7.03 -19.30 14.38
CA ILE A 300 5.78 -20.02 14.18
C ILE A 300 5.59 -20.46 12.71
N PHE A 301 6.23 -19.78 11.76
CA PHE A 301 6.12 -20.08 10.32
C PHE A 301 7.21 -21.07 9.89
N ARG A 302 7.14 -22.29 10.43
CA ARG A 302 8.09 -23.36 10.08
C ARG A 302 7.94 -23.80 8.61
N PRO A 303 9.02 -24.14 7.90
CA PRO A 303 8.96 -24.55 6.49
C PRO A 303 7.90 -25.63 6.20
N GLU A 304 7.77 -26.64 7.06
CA GLU A 304 6.79 -27.71 6.87
C GLU A 304 5.33 -27.21 6.95
N LEU A 305 5.07 -26.20 7.79
CA LEU A 305 3.74 -25.59 7.92
C LEU A 305 3.42 -24.67 6.75
N ILE A 306 4.42 -23.93 6.27
CA ILE A 306 4.30 -23.10 5.06
C ILE A 306 3.98 -24.01 3.86
N GLN A 307 4.73 -25.10 3.67
CA GLN A 307 4.49 -26.04 2.58
C GLN A 307 3.08 -26.65 2.66
N ARG A 308 2.65 -27.07 3.85
CA ARG A 308 1.27 -27.55 4.07
C ARG A 308 0.23 -26.50 3.73
N TYR A 309 0.46 -25.24 4.09
CA TYR A 309 -0.43 -24.13 3.74
C TYR A 309 -0.53 -23.95 2.22
N ILE A 310 0.61 -23.93 1.51
CA ILE A 310 0.65 -23.83 0.04
C ILE A 310 -0.18 -24.93 -0.60
N THR A 311 0.09 -26.20 -0.26
CA THR A 311 -0.60 -27.35 -0.86
C THR A 311 -2.10 -27.39 -0.56
N SER A 312 -2.52 -27.00 0.64
CA SER A 312 -3.92 -27.14 1.07
C SER A 312 -4.81 -25.90 0.85
N HIS A 313 -4.23 -24.70 0.74
CA HIS A 313 -4.98 -23.44 0.70
C HIS A 313 -4.71 -22.59 -0.55
N LEU A 314 -3.55 -22.73 -1.18
CA LEU A 314 -3.22 -21.97 -2.40
C LEU A 314 -3.53 -22.77 -3.68
N ASN A 315 -3.90 -24.05 -3.56
CA ASN A 315 -4.29 -24.95 -4.65
C ASN A 315 -3.33 -24.89 -5.84
N VAL A 316 -2.03 -24.92 -5.57
CA VAL A 316 -1.05 -25.25 -6.61
C VAL A 316 -1.00 -26.76 -6.68
N THR A 317 -1.85 -27.35 -7.54
CA THR A 317 -1.53 -28.67 -8.08
C THR A 317 -0.30 -28.49 -8.95
N THR A 318 0.69 -29.35 -8.76
CA THR A 318 1.88 -29.46 -9.61
C THR A 318 1.46 -29.95 -11.00
N ASP A 319 0.80 -29.11 -11.79
CA ASP A 319 0.38 -29.45 -13.17
C ASP A 319 1.26 -28.77 -14.24
N ASP A 320 2.29 -28.01 -13.84
CA ASP A 320 3.23 -27.33 -14.76
C ASP A 320 4.51 -28.13 -15.09
N GLU A 321 4.57 -29.43 -14.78
CA GLU A 321 5.65 -30.32 -15.29
C GLU A 321 5.32 -30.96 -16.65
N SER A 322 4.22 -30.60 -17.32
CA SER A 322 3.80 -31.25 -18.57
C SER A 322 4.16 -30.50 -19.87
N LEU A 323 4.88 -29.36 -19.82
CA LEU A 323 5.22 -28.56 -21.01
C LEU A 323 6.69 -28.58 -21.46
N THR A 324 7.56 -29.40 -20.85
CA THR A 324 8.99 -29.48 -21.26
C THR A 324 9.46 -30.87 -21.71
N LEU A 325 8.56 -31.77 -22.12
CA LEU A 325 8.94 -33.05 -22.74
C LEU A 325 8.02 -33.46 -23.91
N LYS A 326 7.77 -32.55 -24.87
CA LYS A 326 7.37 -32.93 -26.24
C LYS A 326 7.95 -31.94 -27.26
N GLY A 327 9.23 -32.09 -27.53
CA GLY A 327 9.90 -31.63 -28.74
C GLY A 327 10.86 -32.73 -29.17
N SER A 328 10.37 -33.65 -30.00
CA SER A 328 11.15 -34.67 -30.70
C SER A 328 11.99 -34.03 -31.78
#